data_AF-A0A7V9P9N0-F1
#
_entry.id   AF-A0A7V9P9N0-F1
#
_cell.length_a   1.000
_cell.length_b   1.000
_cell.length_c   1.000
_cell.angle_alpha   90.00
_cell.angle_beta   90.00
_cell.angle_gamma   90.00
#
_symmetry.space_group_name_H-M   'P 1'
#
loop_
_entity.id
_entity.type
_entity.pdbx_description
1 polymer ?
#
loop_
_entity_poly.entity_id
_entity_poly.type
_entity_poly.pdbx_seq_one_letter_code
_entity_poly.pdbx_strand_id
1 'polypeptide(L)'
;MKKSLRITICFLIALGAWLPLSWMSAEILIVEKPLEKADAIFVLGGSTTYVERNQKAAALYKQGIAPKILLTDDGLQGGWDSNEQRNPYYVELGRRELISQGVPENFIETLPAIVDGTKDEAELFVRTAREKNITSVLLVTSAYHTRRALRTFEKVSADSNLKTQIGIRSAPFGQQTPPPFYWWLSPSGWNMVAGEYVKIFYYLVYY
;
A
#
# COMPACT_ATOMS: atom_id res chain seq x y z
N MET A 1 26.74 -41.84 14.05
CA MET A 1 26.35 -40.54 13.45
C MET A 1 25.33 -40.74 12.33
N LYS A 2 24.01 -40.85 12.57
CA LYS A 2 23.16 -41.39 11.47
C LYS A 2 21.80 -40.75 11.19
N LYS A 3 21.08 -40.19 12.16
CA LYS A 3 19.75 -39.58 11.88
C LYS A 3 19.60 -38.19 12.49
N SER A 4 19.88 -38.04 13.78
CA SER A 4 19.82 -36.75 14.49
C SER A 4 20.72 -35.70 13.85
N LEU A 5 21.99 -36.04 13.58
CA LEU A 5 22.93 -35.12 12.91
C LEU A 5 22.47 -34.70 11.51
N ARG A 6 21.85 -35.60 10.74
CA ARG A 6 21.31 -35.28 9.40
C ARG A 6 20.09 -34.36 9.51
N ILE A 7 19.21 -34.61 10.49
CA ILE A 7 18.05 -33.75 10.76
C ILE A 7 18.52 -32.36 11.19
N THR A 8 19.50 -32.26 12.08
CA THR A 8 20.08 -30.98 12.51
C THR A 8 20.72 -30.24 11.34
N ILE A 9 21.48 -30.92 10.47
CA ILE A 9 22.08 -30.30 9.29
C ILE A 9 21.00 -29.85 8.30
N CYS A 10 19.98 -30.67 8.01
CA CYS A 10 18.87 -30.26 7.15
C CYS A 10 18.08 -29.08 7.74
N PHE A 11 17.87 -29.07 9.06
CA PHE A 11 17.22 -27.96 9.75
C PHE A 11 18.06 -26.67 9.67
N LEU A 12 19.37 -26.75 9.87
CA LEU A 12 20.28 -25.60 9.75
C LEU A 12 20.38 -25.09 8.30
N ILE A 13 20.36 -25.99 7.30
CA ILE A 13 20.32 -25.63 5.88
C ILE A 13 18.98 -24.97 5.55
N ALA A 14 17.86 -25.54 6.01
CA ALA A 14 16.53 -24.96 5.80
C ALA A 14 16.43 -23.57 6.46
N LEU A 15 16.93 -23.41 7.69
CA LEU A 15 16.98 -22.13 8.40
C LEU A 15 17.91 -21.12 7.71
N GLY A 16 19.07 -21.57 7.24
CA GLY A 16 20.03 -20.75 6.50
C GLY A 16 19.54 -20.34 5.11
N ALA A 17 18.77 -21.19 4.44
CA ALA A 17 18.12 -20.89 3.16
C ALA A 17 16.84 -20.06 3.33
N TRP A 18 16.18 -20.14 4.48
CA TRP A 18 14.96 -19.39 4.79
C TRP A 18 15.19 -17.89 4.69
N LEU A 19 16.26 -17.39 5.34
CA LEU A 19 16.58 -15.95 5.40
C LEU A 19 16.78 -15.28 4.02
N PRO A 20 17.59 -15.81 3.08
CA PRO A 20 17.73 -15.23 1.75
C PRO A 20 16.47 -15.43 0.89
N LEU A 21 15.78 -16.57 0.99
CA LEU A 21 14.55 -16.82 0.23
C LEU A 21 13.42 -15.87 0.65
N SER A 22 13.32 -15.58 1.94
CA SER A 22 12.32 -14.69 2.50
C SER A 22 12.64 -13.22 2.26
N TRP A 23 13.92 -12.85 2.09
CA TRP A 23 14.32 -11.52 1.60
C TRP A 23 14.02 -11.36 0.10
N MET A 24 14.42 -12.34 -0.71
CA MET A 24 14.16 -12.32 -2.16
C MET A 24 12.66 -12.27 -2.47
N SER A 25 11.85 -13.00 -1.71
CA SER A 25 10.40 -12.96 -1.88
C SER A 25 9.87 -11.53 -1.61
N ALA A 26 10.39 -10.83 -0.60
CA ALA A 26 10.06 -9.44 -0.32
C ALA A 26 10.38 -8.49 -1.46
N GLU A 27 11.57 -8.58 -2.05
CA GLU A 27 11.95 -7.74 -3.18
C GLU A 27 11.10 -8.04 -4.43
N ILE A 28 10.66 -9.29 -4.60
CA ILE A 28 9.69 -9.68 -5.63
C ILE A 28 8.27 -9.17 -5.32
N LEU A 29 8.01 -8.46 -4.22
CA LEU A 29 6.74 -7.75 -3.99
C LEU A 29 6.86 -6.23 -4.14
N ILE A 30 8.07 -5.69 -4.00
CA ILE A 30 8.33 -4.26 -4.13
C ILE A 30 8.56 -3.91 -5.60
N VAL A 31 7.78 -2.97 -6.14
CA VAL A 31 8.04 -2.30 -7.42
C VAL A 31 7.92 -0.79 -7.23
N GLU A 32 8.73 -0.06 -7.97
CA GLU A 32 8.75 1.39 -7.98
C GLU A 32 8.58 1.86 -9.41
N LYS A 33 7.65 2.78 -9.64
CA LYS A 33 7.43 3.39 -10.96
C LYS A 33 7.30 4.90 -10.78
N PRO A 34 8.43 5.63 -10.69
CA PRO A 34 8.47 7.08 -10.54
C PRO A 34 7.58 7.84 -11.50
N LEU A 35 7.04 8.97 -11.01
CA LEU A 35 6.65 10.09 -11.86
C LEU A 35 7.33 11.35 -11.31
N GLU A 36 7.85 12.19 -12.22
CA GLU A 36 8.40 13.51 -11.86
C GLU A 36 7.29 14.50 -11.50
N LYS A 37 6.15 14.39 -12.18
CA LYS A 37 4.93 15.15 -11.94
C LYS A 37 3.72 14.24 -12.11
N ALA A 38 2.70 14.49 -11.29
CA ALA A 38 1.39 13.87 -11.38
C ALA A 38 0.30 14.90 -11.09
N ASP A 39 -0.92 14.67 -11.59
CA ASP A 39 -2.07 15.54 -11.29
C ASP A 39 -2.57 15.32 -9.85
N ALA A 40 -2.38 14.10 -9.33
CA ALA A 40 -2.73 13.74 -7.95
C ALA A 40 -1.83 12.63 -7.39
N ILE A 41 -1.65 12.65 -6.06
CA ILE A 41 -1.18 11.50 -5.29
C ILE A 41 -2.41 10.74 -4.81
N PHE A 42 -2.49 9.44 -5.10
CA PHE A 42 -3.59 8.58 -4.67
C PHE A 42 -3.08 7.62 -3.59
N VAL A 43 -3.54 7.79 -2.35
CA VAL A 43 -3.11 6.98 -1.22
C VAL A 43 -4.05 5.81 -1.06
N LEU A 44 -3.54 4.59 -1.20
CA LEU A 44 -4.34 3.39 -1.00
C LEU A 44 -4.63 3.19 0.48
N GLY A 45 -5.86 2.78 0.77
CA GLY A 45 -6.40 2.42 2.06
C GLY A 45 -5.66 1.24 2.69
N GLY A 46 -5.59 1.25 4.01
CA GLY A 46 -4.78 0.30 4.75
C GLY A 46 -4.73 0.68 6.22
N SER A 47 -5.80 0.33 6.94
CA SER A 47 -5.96 0.52 8.39
C SER A 47 -4.68 0.35 9.23
N THR A 48 -3.89 -0.69 8.99
CA THR A 48 -2.67 -0.96 9.79
C THR A 48 -1.44 -0.15 9.40
N THR A 49 -1.46 0.53 8.25
CA THR A 49 -0.30 1.21 7.62
C THR A 49 -0.61 2.64 7.20
N TYR A 50 -1.69 3.22 7.74
CA TYR A 50 -2.15 4.55 7.34
C TYR A 50 -1.12 5.65 7.63
N VAL A 51 -0.37 5.58 8.74
CA VAL A 51 0.61 6.63 9.11
C VAL A 51 1.75 6.68 8.09
N GLU A 52 2.42 5.56 7.83
CA GLU A 52 3.57 5.52 6.92
C GLU A 52 3.19 5.93 5.48
N ARG A 53 1.99 5.52 5.02
CA ARG A 53 1.47 5.88 3.69
C ARG A 53 1.17 7.37 3.58
N ASN A 54 0.49 7.94 4.58
CA ASN A 54 0.16 9.36 4.58
C ASN A 54 1.40 10.23 4.76
N GLN A 55 2.38 9.83 5.59
CA GLN A 55 3.66 10.54 5.68
C GLN A 55 4.41 10.55 4.36
N LYS A 56 4.44 9.42 3.64
CA LYS A 56 5.03 9.36 2.30
C LYS A 56 4.31 10.27 1.31
N ALA A 57 2.98 10.28 1.33
CA ALA A 57 2.19 11.16 0.48
C ALA A 57 2.43 12.65 0.78
N ALA A 58 2.50 13.03 2.06
CA ALA A 58 2.85 14.38 2.48
C ALA A 58 4.26 14.79 2.00
N ALA A 59 5.24 13.89 2.11
CA ALA A 59 6.60 14.14 1.62
C ALA A 59 6.63 14.38 0.10
N LEU A 60 5.90 13.57 -0.68
CA LEU A 60 5.79 13.72 -2.13
C LEU A 60 5.05 15.00 -2.54
N TYR A 61 4.02 15.40 -1.77
CA TYR A 61 3.34 16.68 -1.95
C TYR A 61 4.28 17.86 -1.72
N LYS A 62 5.05 17.85 -0.62
CA LYS A 62 6.06 18.90 -0.33
C LYS A 62 7.17 19.00 -1.37
N GLN A 63 7.52 17.88 -2.00
CA GLN A 63 8.44 17.83 -3.13
C GLN A 63 7.83 18.42 -4.42
N GLY A 64 6.55 18.76 -4.41
CA GLY A 64 5.83 19.32 -5.56
C GLY A 64 5.53 18.28 -6.63
N ILE A 65 5.49 16.99 -6.30
CA ILE A 65 5.21 15.93 -7.27
C ILE A 65 3.78 16.01 -7.79
N ALA A 66 2.82 16.29 -6.91
CA ALA A 66 1.44 16.57 -7.30
C ALA A 66 0.82 17.66 -6.42
N PRO A 67 -0.13 18.43 -6.94
CA PRO A 67 -0.80 19.50 -6.20
C PRO A 67 -1.90 19.01 -5.26
N LYS A 68 -2.36 17.76 -5.35
CA LYS A 68 -3.46 17.22 -4.55
C LYS A 68 -3.19 15.81 -4.06
N ILE A 69 -3.79 15.46 -2.93
CA ILE A 69 -3.78 14.11 -2.35
C ILE A 69 -5.21 13.60 -2.28
N LEU A 70 -5.44 12.40 -2.83
CA LEU A 70 -6.71 11.68 -2.81
C LEU A 70 -6.61 10.52 -1.84
N LEU A 71 -7.58 10.41 -0.94
CA LEU A 71 -7.71 9.34 0.04
C LEU A 71 -8.92 8.45 -0.29
N THR A 72 -8.75 7.13 -0.11
CA THR A 72 -9.84 6.15 -0.12
C THR A 72 -10.26 5.79 1.31
N ASP A 73 -11.52 5.37 1.46
CA ASP A 73 -12.07 4.93 2.75
C ASP A 73 -12.35 3.42 2.71
N ASP A 74 -11.67 2.65 3.56
CA ASP A 74 -11.90 1.20 3.70
C ASP A 74 -13.05 0.88 4.67
N GLY A 75 -13.72 1.90 5.22
CA GLY A 75 -14.83 1.77 6.17
C GLY A 75 -14.40 1.24 7.54
N LEU A 76 -13.09 1.04 7.77
CA LEU A 76 -12.58 0.51 9.02
C LEU A 76 -12.33 1.63 10.03
N GLN A 77 -12.59 1.31 11.30
CA GLN A 77 -12.40 2.23 12.41
C GLN A 77 -11.14 1.90 13.20
N GLY A 78 -10.48 2.95 13.68
CA GLY A 78 -9.35 2.88 14.60
C GLY A 78 -9.77 2.64 16.05
N GLY A 79 -8.84 2.90 16.97
CA GLY A 79 -9.10 2.83 18.40
C GLY A 79 -9.97 3.99 18.91
N TRP A 80 -10.44 3.88 20.15
CA TRP A 80 -11.24 4.91 20.82
C TRP A 80 -10.51 6.25 20.93
N ASP A 81 -11.14 7.33 20.47
CA ASP A 81 -10.69 8.70 20.65
C ASP A 81 -11.51 9.37 21.76
N SER A 82 -10.82 9.77 22.83
CA SER A 82 -11.46 10.41 24.00
C SER A 82 -11.96 11.83 23.73
N ASN A 83 -11.44 12.53 22.74
CA ASN A 83 -11.90 13.88 22.42
C ASN A 83 -13.19 13.84 21.60
N GLU A 84 -13.30 12.87 20.70
CA GLU A 84 -14.48 12.72 19.83
C GLU A 84 -15.54 11.77 20.38
N GLN A 85 -15.24 11.04 21.46
CA GLN A 85 -16.13 10.06 22.07
C GLN A 85 -16.62 9.01 21.07
N ARG A 86 -15.74 8.58 20.16
CA ARG A 86 -16.00 7.55 19.13
C ARG A 86 -14.71 6.93 18.63
N ASN A 87 -14.84 5.89 17.82
CA ASN A 87 -13.74 5.36 17.02
C ASN A 87 -13.72 6.07 15.65
N PRO A 88 -12.71 6.91 15.35
CA PRO A 88 -12.58 7.53 14.04
C PRO A 88 -12.26 6.50 12.96
N TYR A 89 -12.68 6.79 11.73
CA TYR A 89 -12.31 5.99 10.55
C TYR A 89 -10.83 6.19 10.22
N TYR A 90 -10.18 5.17 9.66
CA TYR A 90 -8.77 5.29 9.28
C TYR A 90 -8.52 6.37 8.22
N VAL A 91 -9.50 6.64 7.35
CA VAL A 91 -9.42 7.76 6.40
C VAL A 91 -9.37 9.12 7.10
N GLU A 92 -10.07 9.28 8.23
CA GLU A 92 -10.04 10.49 9.05
C GLU A 92 -8.69 10.63 9.76
N LEU A 93 -8.17 9.54 10.32
CA LEU A 93 -6.84 9.49 10.92
C LEU A 93 -5.73 9.77 9.89
N GLY A 94 -5.87 9.24 8.67
CA GLY A 94 -4.96 9.51 7.56
C GLY A 94 -4.98 10.98 7.12
N ARG A 95 -6.16 11.58 7.00
CA ARG A 95 -6.30 13.03 6.76
C ARG A 95 -5.60 13.85 7.86
N ARG A 96 -5.80 13.50 9.13
CA ARG A 96 -5.14 14.19 10.26
C ARG A 96 -3.63 14.08 10.19
N GLU A 97 -3.11 12.90 9.82
CA GLU A 97 -1.68 12.72 9.61
C GLU A 97 -1.15 13.63 8.49
N LEU A 98 -1.86 13.73 7.35
CA LEU A 98 -1.46 14.66 6.29
C LEU A 98 -1.42 16.12 6.77
N ILE A 99 -2.43 16.54 7.54
CA ILE A 99 -2.51 17.90 8.09
C ILE A 99 -1.40 18.13 9.12
N SER A 100 -1.13 17.17 10.01
CA SER A 100 -0.04 17.25 11.00
C SER A 100 1.33 17.34 10.32
N GLN A 101 1.47 16.70 9.15
CA GLN A 101 2.64 16.83 8.30
C GLN A 101 2.66 18.14 7.50
N GLY A 102 1.69 19.05 7.66
CA GLY A 102 1.70 20.38 7.03
C GLY A 102 1.16 20.43 5.60
N VAL A 103 0.39 19.42 5.16
CA VAL A 103 -0.40 19.51 3.93
C VAL A 103 -1.67 20.33 4.23
N PRO A 104 -1.94 21.45 3.54
CA PRO A 104 -3.15 22.22 3.78
C PRO A 104 -4.41 21.43 3.40
N GLU A 105 -5.48 21.56 4.20
CA GLU A 105 -6.69 20.75 4.09
C GLU A 105 -7.35 20.84 2.71
N ASN A 106 -7.32 22.01 2.07
CA ASN A 106 -7.89 22.25 0.74
C ASN A 106 -7.19 21.46 -0.40
N PHE A 107 -6.03 20.84 -0.13
CA PHE A 107 -5.33 19.95 -1.06
C PHE A 107 -5.53 18.46 -0.76
N ILE A 108 -6.31 18.12 0.28
CA ILE A 108 -6.61 16.74 0.69
C ILE A 108 -8.08 16.45 0.41
N GLU A 109 -8.35 15.50 -0.47
CA GLU A 109 -9.70 15.09 -0.82
C GLU A 109 -9.92 13.63 -0.42
N THR A 110 -11.00 13.34 0.31
CA THR A 110 -11.47 11.95 0.50
C THR A 110 -12.52 11.66 -0.54
N LEU A 111 -12.34 10.58 -1.28
CA LEU A 111 -13.29 10.16 -2.30
C LEU A 111 -14.55 9.57 -1.64
N PRO A 112 -15.75 9.92 -2.13
CA PRO A 112 -17.01 9.58 -1.46
C PRO A 112 -17.47 8.15 -1.79
N ALA A 113 -16.67 7.16 -1.41
CA ALA A 113 -17.01 5.74 -1.53
C ALA A 113 -16.23 4.89 -0.52
N ILE A 114 -16.93 3.94 0.11
CA ILE A 114 -16.29 2.87 0.87
C ILE A 114 -15.82 1.81 -0.13
N VAL A 115 -14.57 1.37 -0.02
CA VAL A 115 -13.94 0.39 -0.90
C VAL A 115 -13.54 -0.87 -0.13
N ASP A 116 -13.77 -2.05 -0.70
CA ASP A 116 -13.37 -3.34 -0.11
C ASP A 116 -12.19 -3.95 -0.90
N GLY A 117 -11.06 -3.26 -0.82
CA GLY A 117 -9.78 -3.70 -1.36
C GLY A 117 -9.39 -3.09 -2.70
N THR A 118 -8.28 -3.60 -3.24
CA THR A 118 -7.49 -2.92 -4.28
C THR A 118 -8.20 -2.79 -5.63
N LYS A 119 -9.12 -3.71 -5.96
CA LYS A 119 -9.90 -3.64 -7.19
C LYS A 119 -10.92 -2.51 -7.11
N ASP A 120 -11.66 -2.43 -6.00
CA ASP A 120 -12.63 -1.37 -5.75
C ASP A 120 -11.94 0.01 -5.73
N GLU A 121 -10.75 0.10 -5.15
CA GLU A 121 -9.91 1.30 -5.22
C GLU A 121 -9.55 1.70 -6.66
N ALA A 122 -9.18 0.74 -7.49
CA ALA A 122 -8.85 0.97 -8.88
C ALA A 122 -10.08 1.38 -9.71
N GLU A 123 -11.25 0.77 -9.46
CA GLU A 123 -12.51 1.11 -10.11
C GLU A 123 -13.01 2.51 -9.68
N LEU A 124 -12.87 2.84 -8.40
CA LEU A 124 -13.10 4.19 -7.88
C LEU A 124 -12.17 5.20 -8.56
N PHE A 125 -10.88 4.88 -8.66
CA PHE A 125 -9.92 5.72 -9.36
C PHE A 125 -10.31 5.95 -10.82
N VAL A 126 -10.76 4.94 -11.57
CA VAL A 126 -11.19 5.13 -12.97
C VAL A 126 -12.33 6.15 -13.08
N ARG A 127 -13.32 6.07 -12.17
CA ARG A 127 -14.44 7.04 -12.13
C ARG A 127 -13.92 8.44 -11.82
N THR A 128 -13.14 8.58 -10.75
CA THR A 128 -12.56 9.85 -10.32
C THR A 128 -11.65 10.47 -11.40
N ALA A 129 -10.85 9.66 -12.09
CA ALA A 129 -9.94 10.12 -13.13
C ALA A 129 -10.69 10.70 -14.33
N ARG A 130 -11.84 10.12 -14.71
CA ARG A 130 -12.69 10.67 -15.77
C ARG A 130 -13.38 11.95 -15.33
N GLU A 131 -13.96 11.96 -14.14
CA GLU A 131 -14.68 13.13 -13.60
C GLU A 131 -13.78 14.35 -13.45
N LYS A 132 -12.53 14.14 -13.02
CA LYS A 132 -11.56 15.20 -12.74
C LYS A 132 -10.53 15.40 -13.85
N ASN A 133 -10.62 14.66 -14.97
CA ASN A 133 -9.67 14.68 -16.07
C ASN A 133 -8.21 14.43 -15.63
N ILE A 134 -7.99 13.44 -14.75
CA ILE A 134 -6.65 13.05 -14.28
C ILE A 134 -5.92 12.32 -15.41
N THR A 135 -4.83 12.91 -15.88
CA THR A 135 -3.97 12.37 -16.94
C THR A 135 -2.74 11.65 -16.38
N SER A 136 -2.36 11.94 -15.13
CA SER A 136 -1.27 11.28 -14.43
C SER A 136 -1.56 11.13 -12.92
N VAL A 137 -1.29 9.95 -12.36
CA VAL A 137 -1.48 9.67 -10.93
C VAL A 137 -0.26 8.97 -10.34
N LEU A 138 0.12 9.36 -9.13
CA LEU A 138 1.14 8.67 -8.36
C LEU A 138 0.48 7.91 -7.20
N LEU A 139 0.47 6.58 -7.29
CA LEU A 139 -0.06 5.72 -6.23
C LEU A 139 0.93 5.67 -5.05
N VAL A 140 0.41 5.72 -3.83
CA VAL A 140 1.19 5.53 -2.60
C VAL A 140 0.60 4.39 -1.78
N THR A 141 1.42 3.38 -1.48
CA THR A 141 1.04 2.24 -0.65
C THR A 141 2.25 1.63 0.06
N SER A 142 2.05 0.66 0.94
CA SER A 142 3.15 -0.02 1.63
C SER A 142 3.99 -0.87 0.66
N ALA A 143 5.28 -1.01 0.92
CA ALA A 143 6.24 -1.63 -0.01
C ALA A 143 5.79 -3.02 -0.51
N TYR A 144 5.33 -3.88 0.39
CA TYR A 144 4.84 -5.24 0.08
C TYR A 144 3.62 -5.27 -0.87
N HIS A 145 2.87 -4.17 -0.98
CA HIS A 145 1.62 -4.09 -1.75
C HIS A 145 1.82 -3.49 -3.15
N THR A 146 2.96 -2.85 -3.40
CA THR A 146 3.20 -2.06 -4.62
C THR A 146 2.99 -2.87 -5.91
N ARG A 147 3.48 -4.11 -6.01
CA ARG A 147 3.35 -4.90 -7.24
C ARG A 147 1.91 -5.29 -7.56
N ARG A 148 1.14 -5.70 -6.55
CA ARG A 148 -0.28 -6.04 -6.73
C ARG A 148 -1.08 -4.80 -7.07
N ALA A 149 -0.88 -3.71 -6.30
CA ALA A 149 -1.54 -2.43 -6.55
C ALA A 149 -1.29 -1.93 -7.97
N LEU A 150 -0.03 -1.84 -8.41
CA LEU A 150 0.30 -1.35 -9.75
C LEU A 150 -0.38 -2.18 -10.84
N ARG A 151 -0.28 -3.52 -10.77
CA ARG A 151 -0.92 -4.42 -11.74
C ARG A 151 -2.43 -4.27 -11.77
N THR A 152 -3.08 -4.20 -10.61
CA THR A 152 -4.54 -4.05 -10.53
C THR A 152 -4.99 -2.72 -11.13
N PHE A 153 -4.32 -1.61 -10.78
CA PHE A 153 -4.64 -0.29 -11.31
C PHE A 153 -4.41 -0.20 -12.83
N GLU A 154 -3.30 -0.76 -13.32
CA GLU A 154 -3.02 -0.81 -14.77
C GLU A 154 -4.05 -1.66 -15.52
N LYS A 155 -4.40 -2.85 -15.01
CA LYS A 155 -5.42 -3.73 -15.62
C LYS A 155 -6.79 -3.07 -15.66
N VAL A 156 -7.30 -2.58 -14.52
CA VAL A 156 -8.63 -1.96 -14.43
C VAL A 156 -8.71 -0.70 -15.30
N SER A 157 -7.64 0.09 -15.37
CA SER A 157 -7.57 1.26 -16.25
C SER A 157 -7.58 0.85 -17.73
N ALA A 158 -6.83 -0.17 -18.11
CA ALA A 158 -6.80 -0.70 -19.48
C ALA A 158 -8.17 -1.28 -19.90
N ASP A 159 -8.79 -2.10 -19.06
CA ASP A 159 -10.13 -2.67 -19.28
C ASP A 159 -11.20 -1.57 -19.43
N SER A 160 -10.98 -0.43 -18.77
CA SER A 160 -11.84 0.75 -18.85
C SER A 160 -11.44 1.74 -19.97
N ASN A 161 -10.46 1.43 -20.83
CA ASN A 161 -9.93 2.34 -21.84
C ASN A 161 -9.48 3.72 -21.27
N LEU A 162 -9.08 3.78 -20.01
CA LEU A 162 -8.56 4.98 -19.37
C LEU A 162 -7.08 5.17 -19.74
N LYS A 163 -6.75 6.33 -20.30
CA LYS A 163 -5.37 6.67 -20.75
C LYS A 163 -4.62 7.52 -19.72
N THR A 164 -4.71 7.17 -18.44
CA THR A 164 -4.00 7.87 -17.37
C THR A 164 -2.63 7.22 -17.14
N GLN A 165 -1.58 8.03 -17.04
CA GLN A 165 -0.25 7.55 -16.67
C GLN A 165 -0.25 7.17 -15.18
N ILE A 166 0.11 5.93 -14.86
CA ILE A 166 0.12 5.41 -13.49
C ILE A 166 1.56 5.19 -13.04
N GLY A 167 1.95 5.88 -11.97
CA GLY A 167 3.17 5.64 -11.21
C GLY A 167 2.86 5.05 -9.84
N ILE A 168 3.88 4.53 -9.16
CA ILE A 168 3.75 4.04 -7.79
C ILE A 168 5.01 4.32 -6.97
N ARG A 169 4.78 4.63 -5.69
CA ARG A 169 5.79 4.83 -4.66
C ARG A 169 5.44 4.04 -3.41
N SER A 170 6.44 3.35 -2.86
CA SER A 170 6.33 2.70 -1.56
C SER A 170 6.47 3.70 -0.41
N ALA A 171 5.68 3.49 0.65
CA ALA A 171 5.93 4.06 1.97
C ALA A 171 7.16 3.41 2.60
N PRO A 172 7.97 4.18 3.37
CA PRO A 172 9.11 3.62 4.09
C PRO A 172 8.62 2.60 5.13
N PHE A 173 9.38 1.51 5.28
CA PHE A 173 9.16 0.50 6.31
C PHE A 173 9.85 0.88 7.62
N GLY A 174 9.45 0.25 8.72
CA GLY A 174 10.07 0.38 10.05
C GLY A 174 9.21 1.07 11.10
N GLN A 175 8.12 1.73 10.71
CA GLN A 175 7.17 2.33 11.66
C GLN A 175 5.97 1.42 11.91
N GLN A 176 5.20 1.08 10.86
CA GLN A 176 4.03 0.21 10.96
C GLN A 176 4.25 -1.11 10.25
N THR A 177 4.95 -1.09 9.11
CA THR A 177 5.41 -2.28 8.42
C THR A 177 6.77 -2.72 8.98
N PRO A 178 6.94 -3.98 9.45
CA PRO A 178 8.24 -4.49 9.83
C PRO A 178 9.23 -4.42 8.66
N PRO A 179 10.54 -4.18 8.88
CA PRO A 179 11.51 -4.18 7.80
C PRO A 179 11.48 -5.52 7.04
N PRO A 180 11.76 -5.53 5.71
CA PRO A 180 11.75 -6.75 4.91
C PRO A 180 12.64 -7.88 5.45
N PHE A 181 13.68 -7.58 6.23
CA PHE A 181 14.53 -8.59 6.88
C PHE A 181 13.91 -9.23 8.14
N TYR A 182 12.85 -8.63 8.70
CA TYR A 182 12.24 -9.06 9.96
C TYR A 182 10.76 -9.41 9.82
N TRP A 183 10.15 -9.18 8.65
CA TRP A 183 8.72 -9.44 8.42
C TRP A 183 8.29 -10.90 8.67
N TRP A 184 9.17 -11.89 8.51
CA TRP A 184 8.89 -13.30 8.82
C TRP A 184 9.02 -13.64 10.32
N LEU A 185 9.49 -12.71 11.15
CA LEU A 185 9.61 -12.92 12.59
C LEU A 185 8.41 -12.36 13.36
N SER A 186 7.50 -11.63 12.71
CA SER A 186 6.30 -11.10 13.36
C SER A 186 5.02 -11.68 12.75
N PRO A 187 4.01 -12.04 13.58
CA PRO A 187 2.70 -12.45 13.08
C PRO A 187 2.04 -11.41 12.16
N SER A 188 2.31 -10.12 12.42
CA SER A 188 1.85 -9.02 11.57
C SER A 188 2.48 -9.03 10.18
N GLY A 189 3.77 -9.32 10.06
CA GLY A 189 4.46 -9.42 8.79
C GLY A 189 4.00 -10.65 8.00
N TRP A 190 3.77 -11.80 8.65
CA TRP A 190 3.16 -12.96 7.99
C TRP A 190 1.79 -12.64 7.39
N ASN A 191 0.88 -12.01 8.15
CA ASN A 191 -0.45 -11.65 7.65
C ASN A 191 -0.39 -10.65 6.48
N MET A 192 0.52 -9.68 6.54
CA MET A 192 0.69 -8.68 5.47
C MET A 192 1.31 -9.26 4.21
N VAL A 193 2.10 -10.32 4.30
CA VAL A 193 2.99 -10.76 3.21
C VAL A 193 2.55 -12.09 2.63
N ALA A 194 2.30 -13.09 3.47
CA ALA A 194 1.77 -14.37 3.02
C ALA A 194 0.39 -14.17 2.39
N GLY A 195 -0.42 -13.26 2.95
CA GLY A 195 -1.69 -12.85 2.37
C GLY A 195 -1.55 -12.24 0.97
N GLU A 196 -0.47 -11.51 0.69
CA GLU A 196 -0.24 -10.94 -0.65
C GLU A 196 0.11 -12.00 -1.67
N TYR A 197 0.87 -13.04 -1.33
CA TYR A 197 1.12 -14.14 -2.26
C TYR A 197 -0.15 -14.92 -2.59
N VAL A 198 -1.00 -15.18 -1.60
CA VAL A 198 -2.32 -15.82 -1.83
C VAL A 198 -3.18 -14.95 -2.73
N LYS A 199 -3.22 -13.63 -2.47
CA LYS A 199 -3.96 -12.68 -3.32
C LYS A 199 -3.38 -12.59 -4.73
N ILE A 200 -2.06 -12.55 -4.90
CA ILE A 200 -1.40 -12.55 -6.22
C ILE A 200 -1.74 -13.84 -6.97
N PHE A 201 -1.69 -15.01 -6.32
CA PHE A 201 -2.06 -16.28 -6.95
C PHE A 201 -3.53 -16.29 -7.37
N TYR A 202 -4.44 -15.86 -6.50
CA TYR A 202 -5.85 -15.71 -6.83
C TYR A 202 -6.05 -14.79 -8.06
N TYR A 203 -5.39 -13.63 -8.09
CA TYR A 203 -5.46 -12.70 -9.22
C TYR A 203 -4.82 -13.24 -10.50
N LEU A 204 -3.81 -14.12 -10.43
CA LEU A 204 -3.22 -14.74 -11.63
C LEU A 204 -4.09 -15.86 -12.21
N VAL A 205 -4.89 -16.53 -11.37
CA VAL A 205 -5.72 -17.68 -11.79
C VAL A 205 -7.12 -17.24 -12.24
N TYR A 206 -7.68 -16.22 -11.59
CA TYR A 206 -9.08 -15.81 -11.77
C TYR A 206 -9.26 -14.47 -12.48
N TYR A 207 -8.18 -13.75 -12.80
CA TYR A 207 -8.17 -12.47 -13.51
C TYR A 207 -7.10 -12.42 -14.59
#